data_AF-A0AAU3JFT8-F1
#
_entry.id   AF-A0AAU3JFT8-F1
#
_cell.length_a   1.000
_cell.length_b   1.000
_cell.length_c   1.000
_cell.angle_alpha   90.00
_cell.angle_beta   90.00
_cell.angle_gamma   90.00
#
_symmetry.space_group_name_H-M   'P 1'
#
loop_
_entity.id
_entity.type
_entity.pdbx_description
1 polymer ?
#
loop_
_entity_poly.entity_id
_entity_poly.type
_entity_poly.pdbx_seq_one_letter_code
_entity_poly.pdbx_strand_id
1 'polypeptide(L)' 'MKTCQRFAHIKAGFEQDIRFLRAHADRHQGSTPAKTSAKNAMSVKRSMARALNRHLDRCPECG' A
#
# COMPACT_ATOMS: atom_id res chain seq x y z
N MET A 1 -0.53 -8.28 -18.88
CA MET A 1 -1.03 -7.02 -18.30
C MET A 1 -0.02 -5.93 -18.56
N LYS A 2 -0.32 -4.98 -19.44
CA LYS A 2 0.48 -3.76 -19.55
C LYS A 2 0.12 -2.90 -18.35
N THR A 3 1.11 -2.48 -17.56
CA THR A 3 0.90 -1.53 -16.48
C THR A 3 1.56 -0.21 -16.85
N CYS A 4 0.73 0.80 -17.06
CA CYS A 4 1.07 2.19 -17.28
C CYS A 4 1.84 2.80 -16.09
N GLN A 5 2.60 3.87 -16.34
CA GLN A 5 3.48 4.50 -15.34
C GLN A 5 2.72 4.97 -14.08
N ARG A 6 1.47 5.39 -14.26
CA ARG A 6 0.59 5.81 -13.16
C ARG A 6 0.26 4.67 -12.20
N PHE A 7 0.06 3.46 -12.71
CA PHE A 7 -0.12 2.26 -11.87
C PHE A 7 1.13 2.01 -11.00
N ALA A 8 2.31 2.08 -11.61
CA ALA A 8 3.58 1.92 -10.89
C ALA A 8 3.77 2.99 -9.82
N HIS A 9 3.42 4.24 -10.11
CA HIS A 9 3.50 5.34 -9.15
C HIS A 9 2.54 5.15 -7.96
N ILE A 10 1.28 4.79 -8.22
CA ILE A 10 0.29 4.51 -7.17
C ILE A 10 0.77 3.35 -6.28
N LYS A 11 1.25 2.26 -6.90
CA LYS A 11 1.80 1.12 -6.17
C LYS A 11 2.99 1.51 -5.31
N ALA A 12 3.93 2.28 -5.86
CA ALA A 12 5.14 2.70 -5.16
C ALA A 12 4.82 3.56 -3.93
N GLY A 13 3.86 4.49 -4.02
CA GLY A 13 3.42 5.30 -2.88
C GLY A 13 2.85 4.44 -1.75
N PHE A 14 1.92 3.54 -2.06
CA PHE A 14 1.37 2.62 -1.06
C PHE A 14 2.43 1.67 -0.46
N GLU A 15 3.36 1.17 -1.28
CA GLU A 15 4.45 0.33 -0.79
C GLU A 15 5.38 1.09 0.16
N GLN A 16 5.62 2.38 -0.11
CA GLN A 16 6.39 3.24 0.78
C GLN A 16 5.69 3.42 2.13
N ASP A 17 4.38 3.70 2.14
CA ASP A 17 3.59 3.82 3.37
C ASP A 17 3.59 2.51 4.18
N ILE A 18 3.41 1.37 3.52
CA ILE A 18 3.46 0.05 4.16
C ILE A 18 4.83 -0.21 4.78
N ARG A 19 5.92 0.15 4.07
CA ARG A 19 7.29 0.03 4.60
C ARG A 19 7.49 0.90 5.83
N PHE A 20 7.01 2.14 5.83
CA PHE A 20 7.10 3.03 6.99
C PHE A 20 6.35 2.49 8.20
N LEU A 21 5.11 2.02 8.00
CA LEU A 21 4.29 1.47 9.07
C LEU A 21 4.88 0.19 9.66
N ARG A 22 5.46 -0.67 8.82
CA ARG A 22 6.17 -1.87 9.27
C ARG A 22 7.46 -1.52 10.02
N ALA A 23 8.28 -0.64 9.48
CA ALA A 23 9.51 -0.20 10.15
C ALA A 23 9.21 0.45 11.51
N HIS A 24 8.14 1.23 11.63
CA HIS A 24 7.69 1.76 12.92
C HIS A 24 7.25 0.64 13.88
N ALA A 25 6.46 -0.32 13.40
CA ALA A 25 6.03 -1.46 14.21
C ALA A 25 7.22 -2.30 14.69
N ASP A 26 8.23 -2.52 13.84
CA ASP A 26 9.44 -3.28 14.15
C ASP A 26 10.34 -2.55 15.16
N ARG A 27 10.50 -1.23 15.03
CA ARG A 27 11.30 -0.43 15.98
C ARG A 27 10.66 -0.31 17.35
N HIS A 28 9.33 -0.34 17.43
CA HIS A 28 8.59 -0.16 18.68
C HIS A 28 7.87 -1.45 19.12
N GLN A 29 8.43 -2.63 18.79
CA GLN A 29 7.86 -3.92 19.14
C GLN A 29 7.48 -3.99 20.62
N GLY A 30 6.30 -4.56 20.89
CA GLY A 30 5.73 -4.65 22.25
C GLY A 30 4.88 -3.45 22.67
N SER A 31 4.98 -2.31 21.99
CA SER A 31 4.16 -1.13 22.29
C SER A 31 2.78 -1.15 21.61
N THR A 32 1.80 -0.46 22.21
CA THR A 32 0.49 -0.25 21.59
C THR A 32 0.56 0.47 20.23
N PRO A 33 1.39 1.53 20.06
CA PRO A 33 1.59 2.17 18.75
C PRO A 33 2.13 1.23 17.66
N ALA A 34 2.99 0.28 18.02
CA ALA A 34 3.47 -0.72 17.07
C ALA A 34 2.36 -1.67 16.61
N LYS A 35 1.51 -2.15 17.53
CA LYS A 35 0.36 -2.99 17.18
C LYS A 35 -0.62 -2.26 16.26
N THR A 36 -0.89 -0.98 16.53
CA THR A 36 -1.74 -0.13 15.68
C THR A 36 -1.10 0.09 14.32
N SER A 37 0.20 0.37 14.25
CA SER A 37 0.92 0.57 12.98
C SER A 37 0.95 -0.70 12.13
N ALA A 38 1.12 -1.88 12.74
CA ALA A 38 1.03 -3.15 12.03
C ALA A 38 -0.38 -3.39 11.45
N LYS A 39 -1.44 -3.10 12.22
CA LYS A 39 -2.83 -3.14 11.72
C LYS A 39 -3.05 -2.15 10.57
N ASN A 40 -2.53 -0.93 10.70
CA ASN A 40 -2.62 0.09 9.66
C ASN A 40 -1.91 -0.36 8.38
N ALA A 41 -0.74 -0.99 8.47
CA ALA A 41 -0.03 -1.52 7.30
C ALA A 41 -0.89 -2.53 6.52
N MET A 42 -1.64 -3.38 7.22
CA MET A 42 -2.58 -4.32 6.60
C MET A 42 -3.78 -3.62 5.96
N SER A 43 -4.30 -2.57 6.61
CA SER A 43 -5.37 -1.74 6.05
C SER A 43 -4.93 -1.02 4.78
N VAL A 44 -3.75 -0.39 4.80
CA VAL A 44 -3.15 0.29 3.65
C VAL A 44 -2.91 -0.69 2.50
N LYS A 45 -2.47 -1.93 2.77
CA LYS A 45 -2.34 -2.97 1.74
C LYS A 45 -3.69 -3.30 1.07
N ARG A 46 -4.79 -3.35 1.83
CA ARG A 46 -6.14 -3.55 1.26
C ARG A 46 -6.58 -2.34 0.43
N SER A 47 -6.30 -1.13 0.89
CA SER A 47 -6.59 0.11 0.15
C SER A 47 -5.78 0.18 -1.15
N MET A 48 -4.51 -0.23 -1.14
CA MET A 48 -3.68 -0.36 -2.34
C MET A 48 -4.32 -1.28 -3.36
N ALA A 49 -4.72 -2.50 -2.97
CA ALA A 49 -5.38 -3.44 -3.87
C ALA A 49 -6.66 -2.84 -4.50
N ARG A 50 -7.47 -2.14 -3.70
CA ARG A 50 -8.67 -1.45 -4.20
C ARG A 50 -8.34 -0.32 -5.17
N ALA A 51 -7.31 0.48 -4.88
CA ALA A 51 -6.89 1.58 -5.74
C ALA A 51 -6.33 1.06 -7.07
N LEU A 52 -5.53 0.00 -7.04
CA LEU A 52 -4.98 -0.64 -8.23
C LEU A 52 -6.08 -1.29 -9.08
N ASN A 53 -7.02 -2.03 -8.47
CA ASN A 53 -8.15 -2.60 -9.22
C ASN A 53 -9.00 -1.51 -9.89
N ARG A 54 -9.36 -0.44 -9.15
CA ARG A 54 -10.07 0.71 -9.74
C ARG A 54 -9.30 1.38 -10.87
N HIS A 55 -7.97 1.34 -10.81
CA HIS A 55 -7.13 1.88 -11.87
C HIS A 55 -7.19 0.99 -13.10
N LEU A 56 -7.08 -0.34 -12.93
CA LEU A 56 -7.22 -1.30 -14.02
C LEU A 56 -8.60 -1.18 -14.70
N ASP A 57 -9.67 -1.02 -13.92
CA ASP A 57 -11.04 -0.90 -14.46
C ASP A 57 -11.26 0.37 -15.31
N ARG A 58 -10.45 1.42 -15.08
CA ARG A 58 -10.67 2.75 -15.66
C ARG A 58 -9.61 3.17 -16.66
N CYS A 59 -8.44 2.55 -16.63
CA CYS A 59 -7.32 3.01 -17.41
C CYS A 59 -7.23 2.21 -18.72
N PRO A 60 -7.33 2.87 -19.89
CA PRO A 60 -7.35 2.20 -21.19
C PRO A 60 -6.01 1.57 -21.56
N GLU A 61 -4.91 1.96 -20.91
CA GLU A 61 -3.58 1.37 -21.10
C GLU A 61 -3.33 0.17 -20.17
N CYS A 62 -3.98 0.20 -19.01
CA CYS A 62 -3.78 -0.67 -17.87
C CYS A 62 -4.89 -1.75 -17.86
N GLY A 63 -5.10 -2.40 -19.01
CA GLY A 63 -6.10 -3.45 -19.24
C GLY A 63 -5.66 -4.34 -20.40
#